data_AF-A0A532UMK3-F1
#
_entry.id   AF-A0A532UMK3-F1
#
_cell.length_a   1.000
_cell.length_b   1.000
_cell.length_c   1.000
_cell.angle_alpha   90.00
_cell.angle_beta   90.00
_cell.angle_gamma   90.00
#
_symmetry.space_group_name_H-M   'P 1'
#
loop_
_entity.id
_entity.type
_entity.pdbx_description
1 polymer ?
#
loop_
_entity_poly.entity_id
_entity_poly.type
_entity_poly.pdbx_seq_one_letter_code
_entity_poly.pdbx_strand_id
1 'polypeptide(L)'
;MKHVNDIELMEYVAGNLTESRNGEIRAHLAACEECSARRREAAEMWNTLGQWNVDTTEHDVAAGITALAQSGGRKQGRGEKTRVLRPGFLPVVLRVAASIIIAVSVGHRLGKYSVTGKMETAAVSQNRPEYLAALGLEWSSELAWLILEDEPSNGGTER
;
A
#
# COMPACT_ATOMS: atom_id res chain seq x y z
N MET A 1 32.70 -15.48 -6.74
CA MET A 1 31.38 -15.96 -6.23
C MET A 1 30.34 -14.89 -6.53
N LYS A 2 29.08 -15.25 -6.75
CA LYS A 2 28.00 -14.26 -6.92
C LYS A 2 27.52 -13.81 -5.54
N HIS A 3 27.53 -12.51 -5.29
CA HIS A 3 27.03 -11.93 -4.04
C HIS A 3 25.50 -11.89 -4.02
N VAL A 4 24.93 -11.83 -2.82
CA VAL A 4 23.49 -11.61 -2.61
C VAL A 4 23.14 -10.17 -3.01
N ASN A 5 21.99 -9.98 -3.66
CA ASN A 5 21.47 -8.66 -4.02
C ASN A 5 21.04 -7.91 -2.74
N ASP A 6 21.21 -6.58 -2.71
CA ASP A 6 20.77 -5.71 -1.61
C ASP A 6 19.31 -5.92 -1.23
N ILE A 7 18.41 -6.03 -2.22
CA ILE A 7 16.98 -6.23 -1.95
C ILE A 7 16.76 -7.54 -1.17
N GLU A 8 17.39 -8.64 -1.60
CA GLU A 8 17.26 -9.92 -0.89
C GLU A 8 17.86 -9.87 0.51
N LEU A 9 18.94 -9.10 0.70
CA LEU A 9 19.56 -8.92 2.00
C LEU A 9 18.66 -8.12 2.97
N MET A 10 17.97 -7.11 2.46
CA MET A 10 16.97 -6.34 3.22
C MET A 10 15.78 -7.21 3.60
N GLU A 11 15.22 -7.99 2.66
CA GLU A 11 14.12 -8.93 2.95
C GLU A 11 14.53 -10.02 3.96
N TYR A 12 15.79 -10.46 3.91
CA TYR A 12 16.36 -11.37 4.91
C TYR A 12 16.40 -10.74 6.30
N VAL A 13 16.85 -9.50 6.42
CA VAL A 13 16.90 -8.76 7.69
C VAL A 13 15.48 -8.47 8.21
N ALA A 14 14.54 -8.15 7.33
CA ALA A 14 13.14 -7.91 7.67
C ALA A 14 12.38 -9.20 8.07
N GLY A 15 12.93 -10.38 7.77
CA GLY A 15 12.29 -11.67 8.08
C GLY A 15 11.16 -12.07 7.12
N ASN A 16 11.13 -11.48 5.94
CA ASN A 16 10.05 -11.68 4.94
C ASN A 16 10.32 -12.83 3.95
N LEU A 17 11.52 -13.42 3.99
CA LEU A 17 11.87 -14.51 3.09
C LEU A 17 11.29 -15.85 3.54
N THR A 18 11.08 -16.73 2.56
CA THR A 18 10.70 -18.13 2.83
C THR A 18 11.82 -18.87 3.56
N GLU A 19 11.47 -19.91 4.32
CA GLU A 19 12.45 -20.68 5.10
C GLU A 19 13.57 -21.26 4.23
N SER A 20 13.24 -21.76 3.04
CA SER A 20 14.23 -22.27 2.08
C SER A 20 15.23 -21.19 1.68
N ARG A 21 14.74 -19.99 1.32
CA ARG A 21 15.61 -18.88 0.90
C ARG A 21 16.43 -18.34 2.06
N ASN A 22 15.86 -18.29 3.26
CA ASN A 22 16.59 -17.95 4.48
C ASN A 22 17.75 -18.91 4.74
N GLY A 23 17.56 -20.21 4.54
CA GLY A 23 18.62 -21.21 4.67
C GLY A 23 19.77 -20.98 3.69
N GLU A 24 19.45 -20.74 2.42
CA GLU A 24 20.44 -20.46 1.37
C GLU A 24 21.25 -19.19 1.64
N ILE A 25 20.59 -18.10 2.01
CA ILE A 25 21.26 -16.83 2.34
C ILE A 25 22.10 -17.01 3.61
N ARG A 26 21.60 -17.69 4.64
CA ARG A 26 22.36 -17.95 5.86
C ARG A 26 23.64 -18.74 5.56
N ALA A 27 23.58 -19.75 4.71
CA ALA A 27 24.76 -20.50 4.28
C ALA A 27 25.75 -19.61 3.50
N HIS A 28 25.25 -18.75 2.61
CA HIS A 28 26.08 -17.79 1.88
C HIS A 28 26.78 -16.80 2.82
N LEU A 29 26.04 -16.23 3.80
CA LEU A 29 26.58 -15.28 4.77
C LEU A 29 27.65 -15.90 5.68
N ALA A 30 27.57 -17.21 5.94
CA ALA A 30 28.61 -17.93 6.68
C ALA A 30 29.89 -18.12 5.86
N ALA A 31 29.79 -18.12 4.52
CA ALA A 31 30.92 -18.33 3.61
C ALA A 31 31.49 -17.03 3.02
N CYS A 32 30.76 -15.91 3.06
CA CYS A 32 31.13 -14.64 2.45
C CYS A 32 31.15 -13.51 3.48
N GLU A 33 32.35 -13.06 3.86
CA GLU A 33 32.55 -11.98 4.83
C GLU A 33 31.99 -10.63 4.36
N GLU A 34 32.10 -10.33 3.06
CA GLU A 34 31.55 -9.08 2.48
C GLU A 34 30.04 -9.00 2.61
N CYS A 35 29.31 -10.07 2.26
CA CYS A 35 27.86 -10.11 2.43
C CYS A 35 27.45 -10.11 3.91
N SER A 36 28.28 -10.69 4.79
CA SER A 36 28.09 -10.61 6.24
C SER A 36 28.24 -9.18 6.78
N ALA A 37 29.22 -8.41 6.26
CA ALA A 37 29.37 -6.99 6.57
C ALA A 37 28.16 -6.17 6.13
N ARG A 38 27.74 -6.30 4.86
CA ARG A 38 26.53 -5.64 4.33
C ARG A 38 25.27 -6.00 5.10
N ARG A 39 25.15 -7.25 5.57
CA ARG A 39 24.01 -7.68 6.40
C ARG A 39 23.98 -6.96 7.74
N ARG A 40 25.14 -6.72 8.36
CA ARG A 40 25.22 -5.98 9.63
C ARG A 40 24.80 -4.53 9.46
N GLU A 41 25.24 -3.88 8.39
CA GLU A 41 24.83 -2.51 8.05
C GLU A 41 23.31 -2.41 7.83
N ALA A 42 22.74 -3.33 7.05
CA ALA A 42 21.29 -3.39 6.83
C ALA A 42 20.52 -3.63 8.15
N ALA A 43 21.03 -4.50 9.03
CA ALA A 43 20.43 -4.77 10.33
C ALA A 43 20.49 -3.57 11.29
N GLU A 44 21.59 -2.81 11.27
CA GLU A 44 21.75 -1.59 12.07
C GLU A 44 20.76 -0.51 11.61
N MET A 45 20.64 -0.30 10.30
CA MET A 45 19.65 0.61 9.73
C MET A 45 18.22 0.19 10.12
N TRP A 46 17.88 -1.09 9.95
CA TRP A 46 16.56 -1.61 10.31
C TRP A 46 16.26 -1.43 11.80
N ASN A 47 17.23 -1.68 12.68
CA ASN A 47 17.10 -1.48 14.11
C ASN A 47 16.91 0.00 14.47
N THR A 48 17.58 0.91 13.77
CA THR A 48 17.42 2.37 13.97
C THR A 48 16.01 2.81 13.58
N LEU A 49 15.50 2.33 12.45
CA LEU A 49 14.13 2.62 12.01
C LEU A 49 13.08 1.98 12.93
N GLY A 50 13.35 0.78 13.44
CA GLY A 50 12.47 0.09 14.40
C GLY A 50 12.38 0.77 15.77
N GLN A 51 13.36 1.60 16.13
CA GLN A 51 13.32 2.44 17.33
C GLN A 51 12.46 3.69 17.16
N TRP A 52 11.98 3.99 15.95
CA TRP A 52 11.03 5.06 15.74
C TRP A 52 9.73 4.74 16.46
N ASN A 53 9.59 5.28 17.67
CA ASN A 53 8.35 5.23 18.43
C ASN A 53 7.55 6.50 18.13
N VAL A 54 6.33 6.33 17.62
CA VAL A 54 5.37 7.43 17.52
C VAL A 54 4.59 7.47 18.83
N ASP A 55 4.59 8.60 19.52
CA ASP A 55 3.73 8.79 20.68
C ASP A 55 2.27 8.79 20.23
N THR A 56 1.56 7.71 20.57
CA THR A 56 0.14 7.51 20.25
C THR A 56 -0.76 7.63 21.47
N THR A 57 -0.28 8.24 22.57
CA THR A 57 -1.01 8.31 23.85
C THR A 57 -2.42 8.91 23.71
N GLU A 58 -2.64 9.81 22.75
CA GLU A 58 -3.96 10.41 22.48
C GLU A 58 -4.86 9.57 21.54
N HIS A 59 -4.30 8.59 20.84
CA HIS A 59 -4.97 7.81 19.80
C HIS A 59 -4.70 6.32 19.98
N ASP A 60 -5.24 5.74 21.04
CA ASP A 60 -5.17 4.29 21.28
C ASP A 60 -6.12 3.53 20.36
N VAL A 61 -5.64 3.27 19.14
CA VAL A 61 -6.32 2.47 18.13
C VAL A 61 -6.53 1.03 18.63
N ALA A 62 -5.63 0.50 19.46
CA ALA A 62 -5.73 -0.85 19.99
C ALA A 62 -6.92 -0.96 20.96
N ALA A 63 -7.06 -0.02 21.90
CA ALA A 63 -8.23 0.09 22.77
C ALA A 63 -9.52 0.19 21.95
N GLY A 64 -9.53 1.03 20.90
CA GLY A 64 -10.66 1.17 19.98
C GLY A 64 -11.06 -0.15 19.31
N ILE A 65 -10.08 -0.91 18.79
CA ILE A 65 -10.32 -2.22 18.17
C ILE A 65 -10.83 -3.24 19.20
N THR A 66 -10.23 -3.31 20.40
CA THR A 66 -10.72 -4.23 21.45
C THR A 66 -12.13 -3.89 21.90
N ALA A 67 -12.49 -2.60 22.04
CA ALA A 67 -13.84 -2.18 22.39
C ALA A 67 -14.86 -2.57 21.29
N LEU A 68 -14.48 -2.45 20.02
CA LEU A 68 -15.30 -2.89 18.88
C LEU A 68 -15.46 -4.41 18.84
N ALA A 69 -14.38 -5.17 19.08
CA ALA A 69 -14.44 -6.64 19.12
C ALA A 69 -15.34 -7.15 20.26
N GLN A 70 -15.22 -6.56 21.45
CA GLN A 70 -16.04 -6.92 22.62
C GLN A 70 -17.52 -6.54 22.45
N SER A 71 -17.80 -5.39 21.82
CA SER A 71 -19.18 -4.97 21.54
C SER A 71 -19.84 -5.73 20.37
N GLY A 72 -19.04 -6.24 19.43
CA GLY A 72 -19.49 -7.11 18.34
C GLY A 72 -19.89 -8.52 18.81
N GLY A 73 -19.14 -9.11 19.75
CA GLY A 73 -19.40 -10.46 20.28
C GLY A 73 -20.66 -10.57 21.15
N ARG A 74 -21.10 -9.48 21.80
CA ARG A 74 -22.24 -9.51 22.74
C ARG A 74 -23.62 -9.55 22.08
N LYS A 75 -23.71 -9.39 20.74
CA LYS A 75 -24.99 -9.36 20.00
C LYS A 75 -25.39 -10.68 19.33
N GLN A 76 -24.57 -11.74 19.39
CA GLN A 76 -24.88 -13.02 18.71
C GLN A 76 -25.51 -14.10 19.61
N GLY A 77 -25.76 -13.82 20.90
CA GLY A 77 -26.13 -14.85 21.89
C GLY A 77 -27.51 -14.76 22.51
N ARG A 78 -28.53 -14.17 21.87
CA ARG A 78 -29.92 -14.27 22.38
C ARG A 78 -30.89 -14.61 21.25
N GLY A 79 -31.45 -15.81 21.35
CA GLY A 79 -32.23 -16.45 20.32
C GLY A 79 -33.48 -15.70 19.87
N GLU A 80 -33.83 -16.00 18.61
CA GLU A 80 -35.17 -16.26 18.08
C GLU A 80 -36.30 -15.23 18.24
N LYS A 81 -36.91 -14.94 17.07
CA LYS A 81 -38.27 -14.41 16.82
C LYS A 81 -38.50 -12.92 17.07
N THR A 82 -38.22 -12.11 16.04
CA THR A 82 -39.24 -11.32 15.30
C THR A 82 -38.55 -10.36 14.34
N ARG A 83 -38.82 -10.55 13.04
CA ARG A 83 -38.43 -9.65 11.96
C ARG A 83 -39.26 -8.37 12.08
N VAL A 84 -38.80 -7.41 12.87
CA VAL A 84 -39.30 -6.03 12.75
C VAL A 84 -38.30 -5.29 11.87
N LEU A 85 -38.65 -5.16 10.59
CA LEU A 85 -37.95 -4.25 9.68
C LEU A 85 -38.00 -2.86 10.34
N ARG A 86 -36.86 -2.39 10.86
CA ARG A 86 -36.72 -1.01 11.33
C ARG A 86 -36.88 -0.08 10.12
N PRO A 87 -37.86 0.84 10.09
CA PRO A 87 -38.11 1.73 8.94
C PRO A 87 -36.96 2.73 8.68
N GLY A 88 -35.94 2.79 9.53
CA GLY A 88 -34.75 3.62 9.34
C GLY A 88 -33.59 2.97 8.56
N PHE A 89 -33.63 1.66 8.28
CA PHE A 89 -32.54 0.97 7.55
C PHE A 89 -32.71 0.99 6.03
N LEU A 90 -33.96 1.10 5.55
CA LEU A 90 -34.26 1.21 4.11
C LEU A 90 -33.55 2.39 3.43
N PRO A 91 -33.59 3.64 3.96
CA PRO A 91 -32.93 4.76 3.29
C PRO A 91 -31.40 4.66 3.32
N VAL A 92 -30.81 3.96 4.29
CA VAL A 92 -29.35 3.78 4.39
C VAL A 92 -28.87 2.76 3.36
N VAL A 93 -29.54 1.61 3.26
CA VAL A 93 -29.19 0.57 2.27
C VAL A 93 -29.38 1.09 0.84
N LEU A 94 -30.43 1.90 0.61
CA LEU A 94 -30.70 2.48 -0.70
C LEU A 94 -29.64 3.51 -1.11
N ARG A 95 -29.08 4.28 -0.17
CA ARG A 95 -27.95 5.19 -0.42
C ARG A 95 -26.67 4.44 -0.77
N VAL A 96 -26.37 3.34 -0.07
CA VAL A 96 -25.19 2.51 -0.35
C VAL A 96 -25.32 1.82 -1.72
N ALA A 97 -26.50 1.30 -2.04
CA ALA A 97 -26.77 0.73 -3.36
C ALA A 97 -26.62 1.79 -4.47
N ALA A 98 -27.12 3.01 -4.24
CA ALA A 98 -26.99 4.11 -5.19
C ALA A 98 -25.54 4.52 -5.43
N SER A 99 -24.69 4.59 -4.39
CA SER A 99 -23.27 4.93 -4.57
C SER A 99 -22.51 3.86 -5.36
N ILE A 100 -22.83 2.58 -5.15
CA ILE A 100 -22.22 1.48 -5.90
C ILE A 100 -22.64 1.55 -7.38
N ILE A 101 -23.92 1.80 -7.67
CA ILE A 101 -24.41 1.93 -9.05
C ILE A 101 -23.78 3.12 -9.75
N ILE A 102 -23.63 4.27 -9.08
CA ILE A 102 -22.97 5.46 -9.64
C ILE A 102 -21.48 5.16 -9.94
N ALA A 103 -20.75 4.54 -9.00
CA ALA A 103 -19.34 4.21 -9.20
C ALA A 103 -19.13 3.23 -10.37
N VAL A 104 -19.96 2.18 -10.46
CA VAL A 104 -19.88 1.18 -11.54
C VAL A 104 -20.26 1.80 -12.90
N SER A 105 -21.26 2.67 -12.94
CA SER A 105 -21.69 3.30 -14.20
C SER A 105 -20.69 4.35 -14.71
N VAL A 106 -20.06 5.12 -13.82
CA VAL A 106 -18.97 6.05 -14.16
C VAL A 106 -17.74 5.29 -14.65
N GLY A 107 -17.34 4.23 -13.93
CA GLY A 107 -16.21 3.39 -14.33
C GLY A 107 -16.43 2.68 -15.67
N HIS A 108 -17.63 2.16 -15.92
CA HIS A 108 -17.95 1.49 -17.18
C HIS A 108 -18.03 2.46 -18.36
N ARG A 109 -18.47 3.72 -18.16
CA ARG A 109 -18.41 4.75 -19.21
C ARG A 109 -16.96 5.17 -19.50
N LEU A 110 -16.18 5.50 -18.48
CA LEU A 110 -14.77 5.89 -18.64
C LEU A 110 -13.92 4.77 -19.27
N GLY A 111 -14.15 3.52 -18.88
CA GLY A 111 -13.48 2.36 -19.47
C GLY A 111 -13.78 2.18 -20.96
N LYS A 112 -15.01 2.47 -21.41
CA LYS A 112 -15.35 2.44 -22.83
C LYS A 112 -14.68 3.56 -23.63
N TYR A 113 -14.48 4.75 -23.05
CA TYR A 113 -13.78 5.85 -23.71
C TYR A 113 -12.25 5.69 -23.69
N SER A 114 -11.69 4.98 -22.72
CA SER A 114 -10.23 4.73 -22.64
C SER A 114 -9.72 3.72 -23.69
N VAL A 115 -10.59 2.85 -24.22
CA VAL A 115 -10.23 1.88 -25.26
C VAL A 115 -10.32 2.49 -26.68
N THR A 116 -11.08 3.58 -26.84
CA THR A 116 -11.20 4.33 -28.09
C THR A 116 -10.52 5.69 -27.96
N GLY A 117 -9.20 5.70 -28.07
CA GLY A 117 -8.37 6.82 -28.55
C GLY A 117 -8.74 8.26 -28.17
N LYS A 118 -7.81 8.89 -27.43
CA LYS A 118 -7.71 10.32 -27.05
C LYS A 118 -8.56 10.73 -25.85
N MET A 119 -7.95 10.64 -24.67
CA MET A 119 -8.16 11.69 -23.68
C MET A 119 -7.05 12.72 -23.86
N GLU A 120 -7.44 13.91 -24.32
CA GLU A 120 -6.79 15.14 -23.86
C GLU A 120 -6.81 15.08 -22.33
N THR A 121 -5.65 15.25 -21.73
CA THR A 121 -5.47 15.51 -20.32
C THR A 121 -6.38 16.68 -19.95
N ALA A 122 -7.55 16.36 -19.39
CA ALA A 122 -8.39 17.35 -18.74
C ALA A 122 -7.49 18.08 -17.75
N ALA A 123 -7.26 19.36 -18.03
CA ALA A 123 -6.40 20.25 -17.27
C ALA A 123 -6.60 19.97 -15.78
N VAL A 124 -5.61 19.33 -15.17
CA VAL A 124 -5.49 19.21 -13.73
C VAL A 124 -5.41 20.66 -13.25
N SER A 125 -6.52 21.10 -12.68
CA SER A 125 -6.71 22.39 -12.03
C SER A 125 -5.42 22.79 -11.31
N GLN A 126 -4.86 23.91 -11.75
CA GLN A 126 -3.68 24.59 -11.22
C GLN A 126 -3.79 25.05 -9.75
N ASN A 127 -4.79 24.59 -9.00
CA ASN A 127 -4.84 24.78 -7.56
C ASN A 127 -4.06 23.65 -6.89
N ARG A 128 -2.74 23.85 -6.77
CA ARG A 128 -1.91 23.12 -5.80
C ARG A 128 -2.49 23.38 -4.42
N PRO A 129 -3.02 22.38 -3.72
CA PRO A 129 -3.44 22.60 -2.36
C PRO A 129 -2.20 22.66 -1.46
N GLU A 130 -2.11 23.72 -0.65
CA GLU A 130 -0.97 24.04 0.23
C GLU A 130 -0.59 22.91 1.20
N TYR A 131 -1.47 21.92 1.42
CA TYR A 131 -1.15 20.75 2.25
C TYR A 131 -0.09 19.83 1.64
N LEU A 132 0.16 19.87 0.33
CA LEU A 132 1.24 19.08 -0.30
C LEU A 132 2.64 19.64 -0.01
N ALA A 133 2.76 20.95 0.25
CA ALA A 133 4.02 21.56 0.68
C ALA A 133 4.39 21.18 2.12
N ALA A 134 3.39 20.99 2.99
CA ALA A 134 3.60 20.58 4.37
C ALA A 134 4.14 19.13 4.51
N LEU A 135 3.91 18.29 3.50
CA LEU A 135 4.38 16.89 3.50
C LEU A 135 5.82 16.73 2.99
N GLY A 136 6.53 17.82 2.66
CA GLY A 136 7.92 17.74 2.17
C GLY A 136 8.08 17.00 0.85
N LEU A 137 6.98 16.78 0.12
CA LEU A 137 6.94 16.00 -1.13
C LEU A 137 7.52 16.74 -2.34
N GLU A 138 8.09 17.94 -2.15
CA GLU A 138 8.74 18.73 -3.20
C GLU A 138 9.87 17.95 -3.90
N TRP A 139 10.54 17.05 -3.17
CA TRP A 139 11.61 16.19 -3.71
C TRP A 139 11.08 14.97 -4.48
N SER A 140 9.84 14.52 -4.25
CA SER A 140 9.28 13.34 -4.94
C SER A 140 8.84 13.62 -6.37
N SER A 141 8.59 14.90 -6.72
CA SER A 141 8.22 15.28 -8.09
C SER A 141 9.38 15.18 -9.09
N GLU A 142 10.63 15.31 -8.64
CA GLU A 142 11.78 15.08 -9.53
C GLU A 142 12.02 13.57 -9.77
N LEU A 143 11.78 12.73 -8.76
CA LEU A 143 11.87 11.27 -8.89
C LEU A 143 10.73 10.68 -9.73
N ALA A 144 9.57 11.34 -9.76
CA ALA A 144 8.43 10.92 -10.59
C ALA A 144 8.72 11.01 -12.09
N TRP A 145 9.56 11.96 -12.53
CA TRP A 145 10.02 12.04 -13.92
C TRP A 145 11.07 10.97 -14.24
N LEU A 146 11.99 10.70 -13.32
CA LEU A 146 13.06 9.70 -13.53
C LEU A 146 12.54 8.26 -13.68
N ILE A 147 11.37 7.95 -13.12
CA ILE A 147 10.72 6.62 -13.23
C ILE A 147 9.92 6.47 -14.54
N LEU A 148 9.58 7.57 -15.21
CA LEU A 148 8.80 7.55 -16.46
C LEU A 148 9.65 7.59 -17.73
N GLU A 149 10.98 7.73 -17.63
CA GLU A 149 11.88 7.80 -18.79
C GLU A 149 12.46 6.45 -19.25
N ASP A 150 12.08 5.33 -18.64
CA ASP A 150 12.49 3.98 -19.07
C ASP A 150 11.43 3.35 -20.01
N GLU A 151 11.04 4.07 -21.07
CA GLU A 151 10.48 3.46 -22.28
C GLU A 151 11.65 3.22 -23.25
N PRO A 152 11.99 1.97 -23.60
CA PRO A 152 13.08 1.70 -24.52
C PRO A 152 12.74 2.28 -25.90
N SER A 153 13.61 3.17 -26.37
CA SER A 153 13.65 3.63 -27.75
C SER A 153 13.86 2.42 -28.69
N ASN A 154 12.76 1.86 -29.21
CA ASN A 154 12.83 0.95 -30.34
C ASN A 154 13.09 1.79 -31.60
N GLY A 155 14.39 2.04 -31.84
CA GLY A 155 14.88 2.54 -33.11
C GLY A 155 14.68 1.50 -34.21
N GLY A 156 13.98 1.91 -35.27
CA GLY A 156 14.29 1.65 -36.69
C GLY A 156 14.29 0.21 -37.20
N THR A 157 13.53 -0.06 -38.27
CA THR A 157 14.09 -0.11 -39.64
C THR A 157 13.01 -0.45 -40.68
N GLU A 158 12.86 0.47 -41.63
CA GLU A 158 12.74 0.25 -43.09
C GLU A 158 12.25 -1.11 -43.63
N ARG A 159 11.11 -1.07 -44.33
CA ARG A 159 11.03 -1.48 -45.74
C ARG A 159 9.83 -0.86 -46.44
#